data_AF-A0A7S1NFV4-F1
#
_entry.id   AF-A0A7S1NFV4-F1
#
_cell.length_a   1.000
_cell.length_b   1.000
_cell.length_c   1.000
_cell.angle_alpha   90.00
_cell.angle_beta   90.00
_cell.angle_gamma   90.00
#
_symmetry.space_group_name_H-M   'P 1'
#
loop_
_entity.id
_entity.type
_entity.pdbx_description
1 polymer ?
#
loop_
_entity_poly.entity_id
_entity_poly.type
_entity_poly.pdbx_seq_one_letter_code
_entity_poly.pdbx_strand_id
1 'polypeptide(L)'
;AEARSEGMLQRLRRKILTNLEVSVQQVHIRYEDCALDRVRPFAFGITLEAVTCQTTDAEGSPQYAQDPQALAYKRLQVERLAMYLDHPSLDSLLTTGSAEAPS
;
A
#
# COMPACT_ATOMS: atom_id res chain seq x y z
N ALA A 1 18.24 30.66 23.08
CA ALA A 1 17.29 29.66 23.63
C ALA A 1 16.66 28.82 22.52
N GLU A 2 16.37 29.39 21.35
CA GLU A 2 15.71 28.71 20.22
C GLU A 2 16.45 27.48 19.67
N ALA A 3 17.78 27.53 19.54
CA ALA A 3 18.57 26.37 19.06
C ALA A 3 18.44 25.12 19.96
N ARG A 4 18.17 25.29 21.26
CA ARG A 4 17.90 24.16 22.17
C ARG A 4 16.51 23.57 21.93
N SER A 5 15.53 24.41 21.64
CA SER A 5 14.14 24.04 21.36
C SER A 5 14.03 23.25 20.05
N GLU A 6 14.69 23.72 18.98
CA GLU A 6 14.72 23.03 17.69
C GLU A 6 15.41 21.65 17.80
N GLY A 7 16.54 21.58 18.50
CA GLY A 7 17.22 20.31 18.74
C GLY A 7 16.40 19.33 19.59
N MET A 8 15.52 19.83 20.46
CA MET A 8 14.59 18.98 21.23
C MET A 8 13.46 18.45 20.36
N LEU A 9 12.85 19.30 19.52
CA LEU A 9 11.79 18.91 18.58
C LEU A 9 12.28 17.90 17.54
N GLN A 10 13.49 18.10 17.01
CA GLN A 10 14.09 17.15 16.06
C GLN A 10 14.30 15.77 16.69
N ARG A 11 14.77 15.71 17.95
CA ARG A 11 14.95 14.45 18.68
C ARG A 11 13.62 13.75 18.93
N LEU A 12 12.58 14.50 19.30
CA LEU A 12 11.24 13.98 19.51
C LEU A 12 10.64 13.42 18.20
N ARG A 13 10.69 14.21 17.12
CA ARG A 13 10.21 13.79 15.79
C ARG A 13 10.91 12.52 15.33
N ARG A 14 12.23 12.43 15.50
CA ARG A 14 12.99 11.23 15.15
C ARG A 14 12.55 10.03 15.98
N LYS A 15 12.44 10.16 17.30
CA LYS A 15 11.99 9.06 18.18
C LYS A 15 10.59 8.54 17.82
N ILE A 16 9.69 9.45 17.43
CA ILE A 16 8.35 9.10 16.98
C ILE A 16 8.42 8.32 15.66
N LEU A 17 9.10 8.86 14.64
CA LEU A 17 9.21 8.22 13.33
C LEU A 17 9.95 6.86 13.37
N THR A 18 11.00 6.75 14.20
CA THR A 18 11.76 5.50 14.33
C THR A 18 10.92 4.37 14.86
N ASN A 19 10.01 4.64 15.80
CA ASN A 19 9.20 3.61 16.46
C ASN A 19 7.75 3.55 15.95
N LEU A 20 7.40 4.38 14.97
CA LEU A 20 6.08 4.38 14.37
C LEU A 20 5.82 3.02 13.70
N GLU A 21 4.73 2.40 14.11
CA GLU A 21 4.10 1.26 13.46
C GLU A 21 2.78 1.73 12.83
N VAL A 22 2.57 1.37 11.56
CA VAL A 22 1.36 1.73 10.81
C VAL A 22 0.78 0.47 10.20
N SER A 23 -0.51 0.23 10.45
CA SER A 23 -1.27 -0.82 9.76
C SER A 23 -2.49 -0.19 9.08
N VAL A 24 -2.66 -0.47 7.79
CA VAL A 24 -3.82 -0.05 7.02
C VAL A 24 -4.51 -1.31 6.50
N GLN A 25 -5.80 -1.44 6.80
CA GLN A 25 -6.62 -2.59 6.42
C GLN A 25 -7.58 -2.22 5.30
N GLN A 26 -8.01 -3.24 4.56
CA GLN A 26 -9.01 -3.18 3.50
C GLN A 26 -8.68 -2.10 2.46
N VAL A 27 -7.44 -2.11 1.96
CA VAL A 27 -7.00 -1.11 0.99
C VAL A 27 -7.46 -1.53 -0.40
N HIS A 28 -8.23 -0.64 -1.04
CA HIS A 28 -8.61 -0.76 -2.43
C HIS A 28 -8.31 0.55 -3.14
N ILE A 29 -7.39 0.49 -4.10
CA ILE A 29 -7.00 1.62 -4.94
C ILE A 29 -7.47 1.30 -6.35
N ARG A 30 -8.38 2.12 -6.88
CA ARG A 30 -8.89 2.02 -8.26
C ARG A 30 -8.51 3.28 -9.02
N TYR A 31 -7.74 3.11 -10.07
CA TYR A 31 -7.49 4.13 -11.08
C TYR A 31 -8.52 3.98 -12.19
N GLU A 32 -9.27 5.03 -12.46
CA GLU A 32 -10.26 5.09 -13.55
C GLU A 32 -9.77 6.08 -14.58
N ASP A 33 -9.68 5.65 -15.85
CA ASP A 33 -9.42 6.55 -16.95
C ASP A 33 -10.70 6.78 -17.75
N CYS A 34 -11.34 7.90 -17.45
CA CYS A 34 -12.49 8.44 -18.18
C CYS A 34 -12.12 9.71 -18.98
N ALA A 35 -10.85 10.13 -18.94
CA ALA A 35 -10.38 11.36 -19.56
C ALA A 35 -9.81 11.14 -20.96
N LEU A 36 -9.09 10.03 -21.19
CA LEU A 36 -8.41 9.78 -22.46
C LEU A 36 -9.27 9.08 -23.51
N ASP A 37 -10.19 8.20 -23.11
CA ASP A 37 -11.05 7.46 -24.06
C ASP A 37 -12.49 7.35 -23.53
N ARG A 38 -13.31 8.40 -23.74
CA ARG A 38 -14.74 8.42 -23.32
C ARG A 38 -15.58 7.29 -23.93
N VAL A 39 -15.07 6.66 -24.99
CA VAL A 39 -15.73 5.57 -25.72
C VAL A 39 -15.40 4.20 -25.10
N ARG A 40 -14.28 4.07 -24.38
CA ARG A 40 -13.84 2.83 -23.73
C ARG A 40 -13.21 3.15 -22.37
N PRO A 41 -14.03 3.45 -21.35
CA PRO A 41 -13.52 3.61 -20.01
C PRO A 41 -12.88 2.30 -19.56
N PHE A 42 -11.69 2.38 -19.00
CA PHE A 42 -11.06 1.24 -18.33
C PHE A 42 -10.70 1.64 -16.91
N ALA A 43 -10.63 0.64 -16.04
CA ALA A 43 -10.14 0.83 -14.70
C ALA A 43 -9.10 -0.23 -14.36
N PHE A 44 -8.08 0.21 -13.66
CA PHE A 44 -7.08 -0.67 -13.10
C PHE A 44 -7.14 -0.53 -11.59
N GLY A 45 -7.08 -1.64 -10.86
CA GLY A 45 -7.10 -1.58 -9.41
C GLY A 45 -6.15 -2.54 -8.74
N ILE A 46 -5.76 -2.16 -7.53
CA ILE A 46 -4.99 -2.98 -6.60
C ILE A 46 -5.83 -3.07 -5.32
N THR A 47 -5.95 -4.29 -4.81
CA THR A 47 -6.59 -4.55 -3.53
C THR A 47 -5.65 -5.35 -2.64
N LEU A 48 -5.66 -5.06 -1.36
CA LEU A 48 -4.97 -5.85 -0.35
C LEU A 48 -5.77 -5.83 0.94
N GLU A 49 -5.70 -6.92 1.69
CA GLU A 49 -6.36 -6.99 2.98
C GLU A 49 -5.67 -6.10 4.00
N ALA A 50 -4.34 -6.15 4.09
CA ALA A 50 -3.60 -5.35 5.05
C ALA A 50 -2.20 -5.02 4.55
N VAL A 51 -1.75 -3.81 4.87
CA VAL A 51 -0.33 -3.42 4.79
C VAL A 51 0.10 -2.91 6.14
N THR A 52 1.16 -3.51 6.69
CA THR A 52 1.72 -3.16 7.99
C THR A 52 3.18 -2.80 7.84
N CYS A 53 3.58 -1.65 8.36
CA CYS A 53 4.95 -1.20 8.44
C CYS A 53 5.33 -1.09 9.91
N GLN A 54 6.26 -1.94 10.36
CA GLN A 54 6.69 -2.01 11.76
C GLN A 54 8.20 -1.93 11.88
N THR A 55 8.68 -1.48 13.04
CA THR A 55 10.11 -1.39 13.33
C THR A 55 10.62 -2.75 13.79
N THR A 56 11.75 -3.18 13.23
CA THR A 56 12.37 -4.45 13.58
C THR A 56 13.83 -4.25 13.99
N ASP A 57 14.40 -5.27 14.61
CA ASP A 57 15.85 -5.42 14.75
C ASP A 57 16.50 -5.92 13.44
N ALA A 58 17.82 -6.16 13.47
CA ALA A 58 18.59 -6.62 12.32
C ALA A 58 18.22 -8.06 11.90
N GLU A 59 17.73 -8.85 12.84
CA GLU A 59 17.28 -10.22 12.66
C GLU A 59 15.81 -10.31 12.22
N GLY A 60 15.10 -9.18 12.21
CA GLY A 60 13.71 -9.07 11.80
C GLY A 60 12.71 -9.44 12.91
N SER A 61 13.06 -9.46 14.17
CA SER A 61 12.05 -9.53 15.23
C SER A 61 11.45 -8.13 15.47
N PRO A 62 10.13 -8.01 15.72
CA PRO A 62 9.52 -6.74 16.08
C PRO A 62 10.17 -6.19 17.35
N GLN A 63 10.83 -5.03 17.25
CA GLN A 63 11.50 -4.42 18.39
C GLN A 63 11.43 -2.89 18.30
N TYR A 64 11.23 -2.25 19.44
CA TYR A 64 11.43 -0.81 19.56
C TYR A 64 12.92 -0.47 19.46
N ALA A 65 13.24 0.49 18.59
CA ALA A 65 14.60 0.99 18.46
C ALA A 65 15.00 1.72 19.75
N GLN A 66 15.87 1.09 20.54
CA GLN A 66 16.36 1.66 21.81
C GLN A 66 17.34 2.82 21.58
N ASP A 67 18.09 2.79 20.47
CA ASP A 67 18.99 3.87 20.07
C ASP A 67 18.44 4.63 18.85
N PRO A 68 18.03 5.91 18.99
CA PRO A 68 17.57 6.73 17.87
C PRO A 68 18.68 7.16 16.90
N GLN A 69 19.96 6.85 17.17
CA GLN A 69 21.07 7.02 16.22
C GLN A 69 21.43 5.75 15.46
N ALA A 70 20.93 4.58 15.86
CA ALA A 70 21.12 3.34 15.13
C ALA A 70 20.25 3.29 13.86
N LEU A 71 20.72 2.55 12.85
CA LEU A 71 19.97 2.30 11.62
C LEU A 71 18.66 1.59 11.97
N ALA A 72 17.51 2.22 11.68
CA ALA A 72 16.22 1.61 11.94
C ALA A 72 15.85 0.64 10.81
N TYR A 73 15.59 -0.62 11.14
CA TYR A 73 15.01 -1.58 10.20
C TYR A 73 13.49 -1.45 10.22
N LYS A 74 12.88 -1.33 9.03
CA LYS A 74 11.43 -1.29 8.86
C LYS A 74 11.02 -2.51 8.05
N ARG A 75 10.15 -3.34 8.61
CA ARG A 75 9.50 -4.43 7.88
C ARG A 75 8.18 -3.94 7.32
N LEU A 76 8.00 -4.11 6.01
CA LEU A 76 6.73 -3.98 5.32
C LEU A 76 6.13 -5.39 5.12
N GLN A 77 4.96 -5.64 5.68
CA GLN A 77 4.19 -6.85 5.48
C GLN A 77 2.93 -6.51 4.68
N VAL A 78 2.65 -7.29 3.63
CA VAL A 78 1.49 -7.12 2.76
C VAL A 78 0.72 -8.43 2.74
N GLU A 79 -0.58 -8.34 2.99
CA GLU A 79 -1.47 -9.50 3.07
C GLU A 79 -2.50 -9.45 1.96
N ARG A 80 -2.64 -10.58 1.25
CA ARG A 80 -3.62 -10.82 0.18
C ARG A 80 -3.66 -9.72 -0.89
N LEU A 81 -2.50 -9.43 -1.46
CA LEU A 81 -2.37 -8.52 -2.60
C LEU A 81 -2.97 -9.15 -3.87
N ALA A 82 -3.88 -8.42 -4.52
CA ALA A 82 -4.39 -8.73 -5.84
C ALA A 82 -4.46 -7.47 -6.70
N MET A 83 -4.40 -7.68 -8.02
CA MET A 83 -4.49 -6.63 -9.02
C MET A 83 -5.53 -7.04 -10.05
N TYR A 84 -6.28 -6.08 -10.58
CA TYR A 84 -7.24 -6.31 -11.63
C TYR A 84 -7.20 -5.21 -12.69
N LEU A 85 -7.57 -5.60 -13.91
CA LEU A 85 -7.81 -4.70 -15.02
C LEU A 85 -9.22 -4.95 -15.52
N ASP A 86 -10.02 -3.91 -15.46
CA ASP A 86 -11.41 -3.83 -15.85
C ASP A 86 -11.44 -3.06 -17.18
N HIS A 87 -11.43 -3.79 -18.30
CA HIS A 87 -11.40 -3.22 -19.64
C HIS A 87 -12.54 -3.82 -20.49
N PRO A 88 -13.37 -3.00 -21.15
CA PRO A 88 -14.57 -3.49 -21.84
C PRO A 88 -14.29 -4.48 -22.98
N SER A 89 -13.10 -4.47 -23.57
CA SER A 89 -12.71 -5.47 -24.58
C SER A 89 -12.23 -6.82 -23.99
N LEU A 90 -11.97 -6.90 -22.69
CA LEU A 90 -11.64 -8.17 -22.02
C LEU A 90 -12.92 -8.93 -21.63
N ASP A 91 -14.01 -8.22 -21.34
CA ASP A 91 -15.32 -8.80 -21.05
C ASP A 91 -15.85 -9.66 -22.20
N SER A 92 -15.67 -9.22 -23.45
CA SER A 92 -16.09 -9.98 -24.63
C SER A 92 -15.34 -11.31 -24.79
N LEU A 93 -14.09 -11.39 -24.34
CA LEU A 93 -13.30 -12.62 -24.39
C LEU A 93 -13.68 -13.62 -23.29
N LEU A 94 -14.09 -13.12 -22.11
CA LEU A 94 -14.54 -13.96 -21.00
C LEU A 94 -15.95 -14.51 -21.21
N THR A 95 -16.80 -13.83 -22.01
CA THR A 95 -18.19 -14.24 -22.30
C THR A 95 -18.35 -15.13 -23.55
N THR A 96 -17.33 -15.24 -24.41
CA THR A 96 -17.43 -16.06 -25.65
C THR A 96 -17.52 -17.58 -25.37
N GLY A 97 -17.40 -18.01 -24.10
CA GLY A 97 -17.58 -19.41 -23.68
C GLY A 97 -19.04 -19.85 -23.44
N SER A 98 -20.02 -18.94 -23.48
CA SER A 98 -21.44 -19.24 -23.19
C SER A 98 -22.37 -18.87 -24.35
N ALA A 99 -22.06 -19.33 -25.56
CA ALA A 99 -23.04 -19.35 -26.65
C ALA A 99 -23.89 -20.62 -26.52
N GLU A 100 -25.06 -20.51 -25.89
CA GLU A 100 -26.15 -21.46 -26.09
C GLU A 100 -26.46 -21.51 -27.60
N ALA A 101 -26.46 -22.72 -28.16
CA ALA A 101 -26.82 -22.97 -29.54
C ALA A 101 -28.33 -22.71 -29.72
N PRO A 102 -28.75 -21.88 -30.69
CA PRO A 102 -30.16 -21.74 -31.00
C PRO A 102 -30.68 -23.02 -31.67
N SER A 103 -31.72 -23.59 -31.07
CA SER A 103 -32.53 -24.71 -31.58
C SER A 103 -33.32 -24.38 -32.84
#